data_AF-Q11EJ4-F1
#
_entry.id   AF-Q11EJ4-F1
#
_cell.length_a   1.000
_cell.length_b   1.000
_cell.length_c   1.000
_cell.angle_alpha   90.00
_cell.angle_beta   90.00
_cell.angle_gamma   90.00
#
_symmetry.space_group_name_H-M   'P 1'
#
loop_
_entity.id
_entity.type
_entity.pdbx_description
1 polymer ?
#
loop_
_entity_poly.entity_id
_entity_poly.type
_entity_poly.pdbx_seq_one_letter_code
_entity_poly.pdbx_strand_id
1 'polypeptide(L)'
;MEPNAIDQALDQLERATASVRAAFENMQAEGLADAAGAAAHGATAGAIDPFIFRFAIFVLAIFVGYYVVWSVTPALHTPLMSVTNAISSVIVVGALLAVGISASGLATGFGFVALVLASVNIFGGFLVTQRMLAMYKKKEK
;
A
#
# COMPACT_ATOMS: atom_id res chain seq x y z
N MET A 1 13.98 42.24 -27.10
CA MET A 1 12.87 42.74 -26.28
C MET A 1 12.89 41.90 -25.03
N GLU A 2 13.44 42.45 -23.96
CA GLU A 2 13.58 41.70 -22.70
C GLU A 2 12.17 41.41 -22.16
N PRO A 3 11.85 40.17 -21.78
CA PRO A 3 10.58 39.86 -21.16
C PRO A 3 10.44 40.73 -19.90
N ASN A 4 9.33 41.48 -19.79
CA ASN A 4 9.11 42.36 -18.65
C ASN A 4 9.13 41.53 -17.37
N ALA A 5 9.69 42.09 -16.29
CA ALA A 5 9.72 41.44 -14.97
C ALA A 5 8.32 41.02 -14.48
N ILE A 6 7.28 41.68 -15.00
CA ILE A 6 5.87 41.35 -14.75
C ILE A 6 5.44 40.07 -15.48
N ASP A 7 5.88 39.85 -16.71
CA ASP A 7 5.55 38.63 -17.46
C ASP A 7 6.20 37.40 -16.81
N GLN A 8 7.42 37.55 -16.30
CA GLN A 8 8.10 36.51 -15.52
C GLN A 8 7.38 36.22 -14.19
N ALA A 9 6.83 37.25 -13.54
CA ALA A 9 6.07 37.10 -12.30
C ALA A 9 4.72 36.38 -12.53
N LEU A 10 4.06 36.67 -13.66
CA LEU A 10 2.82 36.01 -14.06
C LEU A 10 3.04 34.53 -14.38
N ASP A 11 4.13 34.21 -15.11
CA ASP A 11 4.53 32.84 -15.44
C ASP A 11 4.86 32.00 -14.18
N GLN A 12 5.46 32.64 -13.17
CA GLN A 12 5.72 32.01 -11.87
C GLN A 12 4.44 31.76 -11.08
N LEU A 13 3.47 32.68 -11.15
CA LEU A 13 2.17 32.53 -10.51
C LEU A 13 1.35 31.37 -11.12
N GLU A 14 1.39 31.24 -12.45
CA GLU A 14 0.67 30.19 -13.18
C GLU A 14 1.26 28.81 -12.88
N ARG A 15 2.60 28.69 -12.87
CA ARG A 15 3.30 27.45 -12.46
C ARG A 15 3.06 27.11 -11.00
N ALA A 16 3.04 28.11 -10.11
CA ALA A 16 2.70 27.89 -8.70
C ALA A 16 1.27 27.36 -8.56
N THR A 17 0.30 27.96 -9.27
CA THR A 17 -1.10 27.52 -9.27
C THR A 17 -1.28 26.11 -9.84
N ALA A 18 -0.57 25.78 -10.92
CA ALA A 18 -0.58 24.44 -11.51
C ALA A 18 0.02 23.39 -10.56
N SER A 19 1.09 23.74 -9.84
CA SER A 19 1.72 22.84 -8.85
C SER A 19 0.82 22.59 -7.63
N VAL A 20 0.07 23.62 -7.18
CA VAL A 20 -0.94 23.50 -6.12
C VAL A 20 -2.09 22.61 -6.56
N ARG A 21 -2.58 22.75 -7.79
CA ARG A 21 -3.63 21.89 -8.35
C ARG A 21 -3.18 20.43 -8.46
N ALA A 22 -1.98 20.20 -8.97
CA ALA A 22 -1.41 18.85 -9.06
C ALA A 22 -1.19 18.22 -7.69
N ALA A 23 -0.75 18.99 -6.69
CA ALA A 23 -0.65 18.53 -5.31
C ALA A 23 -2.01 18.14 -4.72
N PHE A 24 -3.06 18.92 -5.02
CA PHE A 24 -4.44 18.59 -4.65
C PHE A 24 -4.97 17.33 -5.34
N GLU A 25 -4.72 17.15 -6.64
CA GLU A 25 -5.13 15.96 -7.39
C GLU A 25 -4.41 14.69 -6.87
N ASN A 26 -3.13 14.80 -6.51
CA ASN A 26 -2.36 13.71 -5.89
C ASN A 26 -2.85 13.36 -4.48
N MET A 27 -3.19 14.37 -3.66
CA MET A 27 -3.83 14.15 -2.35
C MET A 27 -5.23 13.52 -2.49
N GLN A 28 -5.96 13.84 -3.56
CA GLN A 28 -7.31 13.34 -3.80
C GLN A 28 -7.32 11.86 -4.23
N ALA A 29 -6.26 11.37 -4.88
CA ALA A 29 -6.12 9.97 -5.25
C ALA A 29 -5.92 9.04 -4.04
N GLU A 30 -5.11 9.44 -3.06
CA GLU A 30 -5.00 8.75 -1.77
C GLU A 30 -6.28 8.91 -0.94
N GLY A 31 -6.87 10.11 -1.00
CA GLY A 31 -8.18 10.38 -0.41
C GLY A 31 -9.33 9.59 -1.03
N LEU A 32 -9.19 9.00 -2.22
CA LEU A 32 -10.27 8.27 -2.90
C LEU A 32 -10.52 6.90 -2.27
N ALA A 33 -9.47 6.22 -1.77
CA ALA A 33 -9.61 4.95 -1.07
C ALA A 33 -10.23 5.17 0.33
N ASP A 34 -9.77 6.20 1.04
CA ASP A 34 -10.37 6.62 2.30
C ASP A 34 -11.79 7.17 2.11
N ALA A 35 -12.06 7.89 1.02
CA ALA A 35 -13.39 8.36 0.66
C ALA A 35 -14.31 7.21 0.23
N ALA A 36 -13.81 6.17 -0.42
CA ALA A 36 -14.61 4.98 -0.71
C ALA A 36 -14.96 4.22 0.58
N GLY A 37 -14.02 4.12 1.52
CA GLY A 37 -14.29 3.59 2.86
C GLY A 37 -15.28 4.45 3.67
N ALA A 38 -15.11 5.77 3.61
CA ALA A 38 -15.98 6.74 4.27
C ALA A 38 -17.34 6.89 3.58
N ALA A 39 -17.45 6.68 2.27
CA ALA A 39 -18.70 6.69 1.52
C ALA A 39 -19.48 5.39 1.74
N ALA A 40 -18.80 4.25 1.86
CA ALA A 40 -19.42 3.01 2.33
C ALA A 40 -19.93 3.16 3.79
N HIS A 41 -19.17 3.84 4.64
CA HIS A 41 -19.55 4.21 6.00
C HIS A 41 -20.73 5.21 6.05
N GLY A 42 -20.72 6.22 5.17
CA GLY A 42 -21.79 7.21 5.06
C GLY A 42 -23.07 6.63 4.46
N ALA A 43 -22.96 5.68 3.53
CA ALA A 43 -24.07 4.96 2.93
C ALA A 43 -24.70 3.92 3.86
N THR A 44 -23.96 3.43 4.87
CA THR A 44 -24.46 2.46 5.88
C THR A 44 -24.95 3.12 7.19
N ALA A 45 -25.13 4.45 7.16
CA ALA A 45 -25.57 5.32 8.26
C ALA A 45 -24.48 5.59 9.31
N GLY A 46 -24.39 6.87 9.74
CA GLY A 46 -23.52 7.36 10.81
C GLY A 46 -23.87 6.83 12.21
N ALA A 47 -24.27 5.56 12.33
CA ALA A 47 -24.67 4.87 13.54
C ALA A 47 -23.72 3.72 13.93
N ILE A 48 -22.79 3.31 13.05
CA ILE A 48 -21.86 2.22 13.32
C ILE A 48 -20.51 2.82 13.73
N ASP A 49 -20.01 2.44 14.90
CA ASP A 49 -18.70 2.89 15.38
C ASP A 49 -17.59 2.48 14.37
N PRO A 50 -16.64 3.37 14.02
CA PRO A 50 -15.54 3.05 13.11
C PRO A 50 -14.73 1.81 13.52
N PHE A 51 -14.63 1.53 14.82
CA PHE A 51 -14.04 0.31 15.33
C PHE A 51 -14.85 -0.92 14.92
N ILE A 52 -16.18 -0.92 15.14
CA ILE A 52 -17.07 -2.04 14.79
C ILE A 52 -16.99 -2.31 13.28
N PHE A 53 -16.94 -1.26 12.46
CA PHE A 53 -16.78 -1.39 11.01
C PHE A 53 -15.45 -2.05 10.61
N ARG A 54 -14.32 -1.55 11.13
CA ARG A 54 -12.99 -2.14 10.87
C ARG A 54 -12.89 -3.57 11.40
N PHE A 55 -13.53 -3.84 12.54
CA PHE A 55 -13.61 -5.17 13.13
C PHE A 55 -14.43 -6.12 12.27
N ALA A 56 -15.55 -5.67 11.70
CA ALA A 56 -16.33 -6.47 10.75
C ALA A 56 -15.51 -6.81 9.50
N ILE A 57 -14.77 -5.85 8.94
CA ILE A 57 -13.84 -6.11 7.82
C ILE A 57 -12.78 -7.15 8.22
N PHE A 58 -12.20 -7.03 9.41
CA PHE A 58 -11.22 -7.99 9.92
C PHE A 58 -11.80 -9.41 10.01
N VAL A 59 -13.00 -9.57 10.58
CA VAL A 59 -13.67 -10.88 10.68
C VAL A 59 -13.99 -11.44 9.31
N LEU A 60 -14.52 -10.62 8.39
CA LEU A 60 -14.80 -11.05 7.02
C LEU A 60 -13.52 -11.46 6.28
N ALA A 61 -12.41 -10.75 6.48
CA ALA A 61 -11.12 -11.09 5.89
C ALA A 61 -10.59 -12.45 6.37
N ILE A 62 -10.83 -12.83 7.64
CA ILE A 62 -10.48 -14.17 8.15
C ILE A 62 -11.24 -15.26 7.39
N PHE A 63 -12.55 -15.10 7.20
CA PHE A 63 -13.36 -16.06 6.44
C PHE A 63 -12.85 -16.19 5.01
N VAL A 64 -12.60 -15.07 4.33
CA VAL A 64 -12.05 -15.08 2.97
C VAL A 64 -10.69 -15.80 2.94
N GLY A 65 -9.79 -15.48 3.87
CA GLY A 65 -8.47 -16.12 3.96
C GLY A 65 -8.56 -17.63 4.15
N TYR A 66 -9.47 -18.11 5.00
CA TYR A 66 -9.71 -19.53 5.21
C TYR A 66 -10.14 -20.24 3.91
N TYR A 67 -11.13 -19.70 3.19
CA TYR A 67 -11.60 -20.32 1.93
C TYR A 67 -10.56 -20.30 0.82
N VAL A 68 -9.74 -19.24 0.75
CA VAL A 68 -8.65 -19.10 -0.23
C VAL A 68 -7.58 -20.17 -0.01
N VAL A 69 -7.17 -20.43 1.24
CA VAL A 69 -6.12 -21.42 1.54
C VAL A 69 -6.65 -22.86 1.49
N TRP A 70 -7.92 -23.08 1.84
CA TRP A 70 -8.51 -24.43 1.82
C TRP A 70 -8.63 -25.03 0.41
N SER A 71 -8.74 -24.18 -0.62
CA SER A 71 -9.02 -24.60 -2.00
C SER A 71 -7.76 -24.86 -2.84
N VAL A 72 -6.62 -25.18 -2.20
CA VAL A 72 -5.33 -25.39 -2.90
C VAL A 72 -4.97 -26.86 -3.04
N THR A 73 -4.31 -27.20 -4.15
CA THR A 73 -3.82 -28.56 -4.39
C THR A 73 -2.71 -28.93 -3.38
N PRO A 74 -2.67 -30.16 -2.83
CA PRO A 74 -1.69 -30.53 -1.79
C PRO A 74 -0.23 -30.33 -2.17
N ALA A 75 0.11 -30.46 -3.46
CA ALA A 75 1.44 -30.22 -3.97
C ALA A 75 1.91 -28.75 -3.86
N LEU A 76 0.99 -27.82 -3.60
CA LEU A 76 1.25 -26.39 -3.53
C LEU A 76 1.33 -25.84 -2.10
N HIS A 77 1.18 -26.65 -1.05
CA HIS A 77 1.29 -26.15 0.34
C HIS A 77 2.65 -25.50 0.63
N THR A 78 3.75 -26.09 0.15
CA THR A 78 5.09 -25.52 0.35
C THR A 78 5.29 -24.21 -0.43
N PRO A 79 4.94 -24.12 -1.73
CA PRO A 79 4.89 -22.84 -2.43
C PRO A 79 3.95 -21.81 -1.78
N LEU A 80 2.79 -22.23 -1.28
CA LEU A 80 1.80 -21.36 -0.65
C LEU A 80 2.33 -20.78 0.65
N MET A 81 3.04 -21.57 1.45
CA MET A 81 3.73 -21.10 2.65
C MET A 81 4.71 -19.96 2.31
N SER A 82 5.48 -20.12 1.22
CA SER A 82 6.39 -19.08 0.73
C SER A 82 5.65 -17.82 0.25
N VAL A 83 4.52 -17.98 -0.47
CA VAL A 83 3.68 -16.84 -0.88
C VAL A 83 3.14 -16.09 0.33
N THR A 84 2.63 -16.79 1.35
CA THR A 84 2.10 -16.14 2.56
C THR A 84 3.17 -15.38 3.32
N ASN A 85 4.42 -15.84 3.31
CA ASN A 85 5.55 -15.10 3.86
C ASN A 85 5.79 -13.78 3.10
N ALA A 86 5.73 -13.81 1.76
CA ALA A 86 5.86 -12.60 0.95
C ALA A 86 4.70 -11.61 1.20
N ILE A 87 3.46 -12.11 1.26
CA ILE A 87 2.25 -11.28 1.51
C ILE A 87 2.29 -10.62 2.90
N SER A 88 2.86 -11.30 3.90
CA SER A 88 3.00 -10.75 5.26
C SER A 88 3.81 -9.43 5.30
N SER A 89 4.55 -9.14 4.23
CA SER A 89 5.33 -7.91 4.08
C SER A 89 4.48 -6.63 3.87
N VAL A 90 3.15 -6.71 3.99
CA VAL A 90 2.25 -5.52 4.02
C VAL A 90 2.67 -4.50 5.08
N ILE A 91 3.44 -4.92 6.09
CA ILE A 91 4.10 -4.06 7.08
C ILE A 91 4.92 -2.90 6.48
N VAL A 92 5.35 -3.01 5.22
CA VAL A 92 6.05 -1.94 4.48
C VAL A 92 5.25 -0.64 4.44
N VAL A 93 3.91 -0.73 4.36
CA VAL A 93 3.02 0.45 4.36
C VAL A 93 3.16 1.20 5.70
N GLY A 94 3.16 0.48 6.82
CA GLY A 94 3.36 1.08 8.14
C GLY A 94 4.75 1.69 8.30
N ALA A 95 5.79 1.04 7.77
CA ALA A 95 7.15 1.57 7.80
C ALA A 95 7.29 2.87 6.98
N LEU A 96 6.66 2.94 5.80
CA LEU A 96 6.65 4.15 4.97
C LEU A 96 5.93 5.31 5.67
N LEU A 97 4.80 5.06 6.31
CA LEU A 97 4.10 6.09 7.11
C LEU A 97 4.97 6.57 8.29
N ALA A 98 5.66 5.66 8.96
CA ALA A 98 6.56 6.00 10.07
C ALA A 98 7.77 6.84 9.63
N VAL A 99 8.31 6.61 8.43
CA VAL A 99 9.42 7.42 7.88
C VAL A 99 8.93 8.74 7.30
N GLY A 100 7.83 8.73 6.55
CA GLY A 100 7.37 9.86 5.74
C GLY A 100 6.57 10.92 6.51
N ILE A 101 5.86 10.54 7.58
CA ILE A 101 4.94 11.45 8.30
C ILE A 101 5.49 11.83 9.68
N SER A 102 6.50 11.11 10.20
CA SER A 102 6.90 11.30 11.59
C SER A 102 7.73 12.56 11.82
N ALA A 103 7.31 13.36 12.80
CA ALA A 103 8.00 14.57 13.24
C ALA A 103 9.17 14.29 14.22
N SER A 104 9.32 13.04 14.68
CA SER A 104 10.35 12.64 15.63
C SER A 104 11.46 11.81 14.97
N GLY A 105 12.72 12.19 15.17
CA GLY A 105 13.86 11.50 14.56
C GLY A 105 13.99 10.02 14.97
N LEU A 106 13.49 9.64 16.15
CA LEU A 106 13.48 8.24 16.60
C LEU A 106 12.51 7.38 15.78
N ALA A 107 11.29 7.87 15.54
CA ALA A 107 10.31 7.14 14.73
C ALA A 107 10.76 7.02 13.27
N THR A 108 11.39 8.06 12.71
CA THR A 108 12.02 7.98 11.39
C THR A 108 13.14 6.94 11.36
N GLY A 109 14.00 6.90 12.40
CA GLY A 109 15.07 5.92 12.52
C GLY A 109 14.57 4.47 12.60
N PHE A 110 13.59 4.19 13.47
CA PHE A 110 12.97 2.86 13.56
C PHE A 110 12.16 2.50 12.30
N GLY A 111 11.47 3.47 11.70
CA GLY A 111 10.77 3.30 10.44
C GLY A 111 11.71 2.93 9.30
N PHE A 112 12.91 3.53 9.25
CA PHE A 112 13.92 3.20 8.24
C PHE A 112 14.43 1.76 8.41
N VAL A 113 14.71 1.33 9.63
CA VAL A 113 15.09 -0.07 9.91
C VAL A 113 13.97 -1.02 9.54
N ALA A 114 12.72 -0.70 9.92
CA ALA A 114 11.55 -1.50 9.55
C ALA A 114 11.38 -1.59 8.04
N LEU A 115 11.63 -0.51 7.30
CA LEU A 115 11.55 -0.47 5.84
C LEU A 115 12.60 -1.37 5.18
N VAL A 116 13.84 -1.36 5.68
CA VAL A 116 14.90 -2.25 5.20
C VAL A 116 14.54 -3.72 5.45
N LEU A 117 14.10 -4.05 6.66
CA LEU A 117 13.70 -5.42 7.01
C LEU A 117 12.48 -5.89 6.21
N ALA A 118 11.49 -5.03 6.01
CA ALA A 118 10.33 -5.32 5.17
C ALA A 118 10.75 -5.57 3.72
N SER A 119 11.67 -4.77 3.18
CA SER A 119 12.18 -4.94 1.82
C SER A 119 12.85 -6.31 1.64
N VAL A 120 13.68 -6.74 2.60
CA VAL A 120 14.31 -8.08 2.56
C VAL A 120 13.25 -9.19 2.52
N ASN A 121 12.17 -9.07 3.30
CA ASN A 121 11.09 -10.04 3.32
C ASN A 121 10.31 -10.07 1.99
N ILE A 122 10.02 -8.90 1.39
CA ILE A 122 9.39 -8.78 0.07
C ILE A 122 10.25 -9.49 -0.98
N PHE A 123 11.49 -9.06 -1.16
CA PHE A 123 12.34 -9.57 -2.24
C PHE A 123 12.73 -11.04 -2.01
N GLY A 124 13.06 -11.42 -0.78
CA GLY A 124 13.39 -12.80 -0.43
C GLY A 124 12.20 -13.74 -0.60
N GLY A 125 11.02 -13.33 -0.12
CA GLY A 125 9.78 -14.11 -0.23
C GLY A 125 9.36 -14.33 -1.67
N PHE A 126 9.37 -13.29 -2.51
CA PHE A 126 8.98 -13.44 -3.92
C PHE A 126 10.02 -14.20 -4.75
N LEU A 127 11.32 -14.02 -4.51
CA LEU A 127 12.37 -14.75 -5.24
C LEU A 127 12.31 -16.25 -4.96
N VAL A 128 12.17 -16.65 -3.69
CA VAL A 128 12.07 -18.06 -3.30
C VAL A 128 10.79 -18.68 -3.85
N THR A 129 9.67 -17.97 -3.76
CA THR A 129 8.39 -18.40 -4.33
C THR A 129 8.50 -18.65 -5.84
N GLN A 130 9.12 -17.73 -6.59
CA GLN A 130 9.33 -17.89 -8.02
C GLN A 130 10.18 -19.12 -8.35
N ARG A 131 11.26 -19.38 -7.59
CA ARG A 131 12.07 -20.59 -7.75
C ARG A 131 11.28 -21.85 -7.44
N MET A 132 10.42 -21.82 -6.41
CA MET A 132 9.56 -22.95 -6.05
C MET A 132 8.52 -23.25 -7.15
N LEU A 133 7.86 -22.23 -7.68
CA LEU A 133 6.86 -22.37 -8.74
C LEU A 133 7.48 -22.73 -10.10
N ALA A 134 8.69 -22.27 -10.38
CA ALA A 134 9.41 -22.61 -11.61
C ALA A 134 9.70 -24.11 -11.72
N MET A 135 9.80 -24.84 -10.60
CA MET A 135 9.98 -26.31 -10.60
C MET A 135 8.73 -27.07 -11.07
N TYR A 136 7.56 -26.43 -11.10
CA TYR A 136 6.32 -27.01 -11.61
C TYR A 136 6.01 -26.63 -13.07
N LYS A 137 6.82 -25.76 -13.67
CA LYS A 137 6.71 -25.46 -15.11
C LYS A 137 7.33 -26.60 -15.92
N LYS A 138 6.57 -27.14 -16.88
CA LYS A 138 7.07 -28.11 -17.84
C LYS A 138 8.18 -27.42 -18.66
N LYS A 139 9.37 -28.03 -18.76
CA LYS A 139 10.42 -27.54 -19.67
C LYS A 139 9.81 -27.41 -21.07
N GLU A 140 9.81 -26.19 -21.63
CA GLU A 140 9.62 -26.03 -23.07
C GLU A 140 10.72 -26.85 -23.76
N LYS A 141 10.30 -27.71 -24.69
CA LYS A 141 11.20 -28.54 -25.49
C LYS A 141 11.86 -27.69 -26.56
#